data_AF-C8NFZ3-F1
#
_entry.id   AF-C8NFZ3-F1
#
_cell.length_a   1.000
_cell.length_b   1.000
_cell.length_c   1.000
_cell.angle_alpha   90.00
_cell.angle_beta   90.00
_cell.angle_gamma   90.00
#
_symmetry.space_group_name_H-M   'P 1'
#
loop_
_entity.id
_entity.type
_entity.pdbx_description
1 polymer ?
#
loop_
_entity_poly.entity_id
_entity_poly.type
_entity_poly.pdbx_seq_one_letter_code
_entity_poly.pdbx_strand_id
1 'polypeptide(L)'
;MLKWLKSTMAHLLGNHKEKILKLPIIKNLNDLANKKIDGDRQLLLKENAHQILKEFEEVNRQLGHKIWIEAGTLLGYEREGAILAHDIDMDFAMMSPKDSNELETIIEFLSKRNFVLNRKLIYQNQVKEISFSYNGLNVDIILFDRVDDNVISTTMIWYGMNALNKPVNVEAFYYELPMEDLKEVTFMEAKTYAPTNAVDYLKAYYGEDYLIPNTNYDWRQNKIYVPVDGKEAKVELI
;
A
#
# COMPACT_ATOMS: atom_id res chain seq x y z
N MET A 1 20.50 0.04 -8.77
CA MET A 1 21.14 -0.47 -10.01
C MET A 1 20.30 -1.56 -10.69
N LEU A 2 19.92 -2.67 -10.01
CA LEU A 2 19.12 -3.75 -10.62
C LEU A 2 17.73 -3.32 -11.13
N LYS A 3 16.99 -2.50 -10.37
CA LYS A 3 15.67 -1.98 -10.78
C LYS A 3 15.75 -1.17 -12.09
N TRP A 4 16.77 -0.32 -12.20
CA TRP A 4 17.06 0.45 -13.40
C TRP A 4 17.43 -0.46 -14.59
N LEU A 5 18.32 -1.43 -14.38
CA LEU A 5 18.67 -2.43 -15.40
C LEU A 5 17.44 -3.20 -15.91
N LYS A 6 16.53 -3.62 -15.03
CA LYS A 6 15.28 -4.28 -15.40
C LYS A 6 14.37 -3.39 -16.26
N SER A 7 14.22 -2.12 -15.89
CA SER A 7 13.43 -1.15 -16.64
C SER A 7 14.00 -0.91 -18.05
N THR A 8 15.32 -0.70 -18.14
CA THR A 8 16.04 -0.48 -19.41
C THR A 8 15.98 -1.73 -20.30
N MET A 9 16.14 -2.91 -19.71
CA MET A 9 16.04 -4.17 -20.45
C MET A 9 14.61 -4.40 -20.97
N ALA A 10 13.59 -4.10 -20.16
CA ALA A 10 12.20 -4.18 -20.61
C ALA A 10 11.89 -3.24 -21.80
N HIS A 11 12.52 -2.06 -21.85
CA HIS A 11 12.44 -1.15 -23.00
C HIS A 11 13.08 -1.75 -24.26
N LEU A 12 14.31 -2.25 -24.14
CA LEU A 12 15.09 -2.82 -25.25
C LEU A 12 14.40 -4.03 -25.90
N LEU A 13 13.65 -4.80 -25.13
CA LEU A 13 13.03 -6.04 -25.60
C LEU A 13 11.72 -5.82 -26.37
N GLY A 14 11.10 -4.63 -26.29
CA GLY A 14 9.89 -4.27 -27.05
C GLY A 14 8.83 -5.37 -27.11
N ASN A 15 8.33 -5.66 -28.31
CA ASN A 15 7.30 -6.70 -28.56
C ASN A 15 7.83 -8.14 -28.36
N HIS A 16 9.14 -8.34 -28.24
CA HIS A 16 9.74 -9.65 -27.97
C HIS A 16 9.87 -9.94 -26.47
N LYS A 17 9.59 -8.95 -25.60
CA LYS A 17 9.68 -9.04 -24.14
C LYS A 17 9.03 -10.32 -23.61
N GLU A 18 7.80 -10.62 -23.98
CA GLU A 18 7.12 -11.82 -23.44
C GLU A 18 7.78 -13.14 -23.85
N LYS A 19 8.25 -13.25 -25.09
CA LYS A 19 8.94 -14.46 -25.57
C LYS A 19 10.31 -14.61 -24.90
N ILE A 20 11.01 -13.51 -24.69
CA ILE A 20 12.35 -13.47 -24.11
C ILE A 20 12.29 -13.69 -22.59
N LEU A 21 11.31 -13.12 -21.89
CA LEU A 21 11.06 -13.37 -20.46
C LEU A 21 10.71 -14.84 -20.17
N LYS A 22 10.16 -15.57 -21.13
CA LYS A 22 9.85 -17.01 -21.03
C LYS A 22 11.07 -17.91 -21.24
N LEU A 23 12.21 -17.38 -21.72
CA LEU A 23 13.43 -18.18 -21.84
C LEU A 23 13.91 -18.60 -20.44
N PRO A 24 14.24 -19.88 -20.20
CA PRO A 24 14.54 -20.40 -18.86
C PRO A 24 15.64 -19.63 -18.12
N ILE A 25 16.71 -19.24 -18.83
CA ILE A 25 17.83 -18.49 -18.26
C ILE A 25 17.38 -17.09 -17.83
N ILE A 26 16.58 -16.41 -18.65
CA ILE A 26 16.11 -15.04 -18.37
C ILE A 26 15.07 -15.06 -17.25
N LYS A 27 14.19 -16.06 -17.23
CA LYS A 27 13.27 -16.29 -16.12
C LYS A 27 14.05 -16.46 -14.80
N ASN A 28 15.04 -17.35 -14.77
CA ASN A 28 15.85 -17.59 -13.58
C ASN A 28 16.61 -16.33 -13.13
N LEU A 29 17.21 -15.57 -14.05
CA LEU A 29 17.87 -14.30 -13.73
C LEU A 29 16.89 -13.25 -13.18
N ASN A 30 15.68 -13.18 -13.71
CA ASN A 30 14.64 -12.30 -13.20
C ASN A 30 14.19 -12.69 -11.79
N ASP A 31 14.02 -13.99 -11.55
CA ASP A 31 13.64 -14.55 -10.25
C ASP A 31 14.70 -14.24 -9.19
N LEU A 32 15.99 -14.47 -9.50
CA LEU A 32 17.11 -14.11 -8.63
C LEU A 32 17.16 -12.61 -8.34
N ALA A 33 16.95 -11.78 -9.37
CA ALA A 33 16.92 -10.34 -9.22
C ALA A 33 15.71 -9.85 -8.41
N ASN A 34 14.53 -10.48 -8.52
CA ASN A 34 13.36 -10.18 -7.69
C ASN A 34 13.65 -10.55 -6.24
N LYS A 35 14.13 -11.78 -6.00
CA LYS A 35 14.49 -12.25 -4.65
C LYS A 35 15.48 -11.32 -3.95
N LYS A 36 16.47 -10.79 -4.69
CA LYS A 36 17.40 -9.79 -4.14
C LYS A 36 16.69 -8.47 -3.81
N ILE A 37 15.88 -7.94 -4.72
CA ILE A 37 15.14 -6.68 -4.50
C ILE A 37 14.19 -6.81 -3.29
N ASP A 38 13.47 -7.92 -3.19
CA ASP A 38 12.54 -8.17 -2.09
C ASP A 38 13.31 -8.37 -0.77
N GLY A 39 14.45 -9.06 -0.78
CA GLY A 39 15.32 -9.18 0.39
C GLY A 39 15.90 -7.83 0.85
N ASP A 40 16.32 -6.97 -0.08
CA ASP A 40 16.79 -5.61 0.23
C ASP A 40 15.65 -4.78 0.86
N ARG A 41 14.41 -4.93 0.39
CA ARG A 41 13.22 -4.27 0.94
C ARG A 41 12.81 -4.80 2.31
N GLN A 42 12.87 -6.11 2.53
CA GLN A 42 12.65 -6.74 3.84
C GLN A 42 13.64 -6.22 4.88
N LEU A 43 14.90 -6.01 4.49
CA LEU A 43 15.90 -5.40 5.37
C LEU A 43 15.52 -3.96 5.73
N LEU A 44 15.16 -3.14 4.74
CA LEU A 44 14.68 -1.78 4.98
C LEU A 44 13.44 -1.77 5.89
N LEU A 45 12.50 -2.69 5.69
CA LEU A 45 11.31 -2.82 6.51
C LEU A 45 11.67 -3.09 7.97
N LYS A 46 12.55 -4.08 8.21
CA LYS A 46 13.03 -4.41 9.55
C LYS A 46 13.76 -3.24 10.23
N GLU A 47 14.54 -2.47 9.48
CA GLU A 47 15.32 -1.33 9.99
C GLU A 47 14.44 -0.11 10.29
N ASN A 48 13.34 0.09 9.56
CA ASN A 48 12.60 1.36 9.59
C ASN A 48 11.19 1.25 10.22
N ALA A 49 10.60 0.06 10.31
CA ALA A 49 9.20 -0.12 10.70
C ALA A 49 8.85 0.50 12.05
N HIS A 50 9.67 0.27 13.08
CA HIS A 50 9.48 0.86 14.40
C HIS A 50 9.42 2.40 14.32
N GLN A 51 10.37 3.01 13.60
CA GLN A 51 10.43 4.47 13.49
C GLN A 51 9.23 5.00 12.71
N ILE A 52 8.81 4.35 11.62
CA ILE A 52 7.61 4.75 10.85
C ILE A 52 6.36 4.75 11.74
N LEU A 53 6.17 3.71 12.55
CA LEU A 53 5.07 3.66 13.52
C LEU A 53 5.15 4.79 14.54
N LYS A 54 6.36 5.11 15.04
CA LYS A 54 6.56 6.28 15.93
C LYS A 54 6.24 7.60 15.23
N GLU A 55 6.58 7.77 13.96
CA GLU A 55 6.25 9.01 13.23
C GLU A 55 4.73 9.15 13.01
N PHE A 56 4.00 8.06 12.77
CA PHE A 56 2.54 8.11 12.72
C PHE A 56 1.89 8.30 14.08
N GLU A 57 2.47 7.79 15.16
CA GLU A 57 2.06 8.15 16.53
C GLU A 57 2.18 9.67 16.74
N GLU A 58 3.24 10.31 16.25
CA GLU A 58 3.42 11.76 16.31
C GLU A 58 2.38 12.51 15.48
N VAL A 59 2.06 12.05 14.27
CA VAL A 59 0.95 12.61 13.48
C VAL A 59 -0.35 12.53 14.27
N ASN A 60 -0.65 11.36 14.82
CA ASN A 60 -1.88 11.12 15.55
C ASN A 60 -2.00 12.05 16.78
N ARG A 61 -0.90 12.24 17.49
CA ARG A 61 -0.86 13.07 18.70
C ARG A 61 -0.89 14.57 18.41
N GLN A 62 -0.19 15.03 17.38
CA GLN A 62 0.01 16.47 17.12
C GLN A 62 -1.04 17.06 16.18
N LEU A 63 -1.53 16.29 15.22
CA LEU A 63 -2.50 16.76 14.22
C LEU A 63 -3.93 16.29 14.52
N GLY A 64 -4.11 15.30 15.40
CA GLY A 64 -5.43 14.81 15.81
C GLY A 64 -6.12 13.93 14.77
N HIS A 65 -5.38 13.43 13.77
CA HIS A 65 -5.87 12.40 12.85
C HIS A 65 -5.66 11.02 13.45
N LYS A 66 -6.49 10.04 13.07
CA LYS A 66 -6.25 8.63 13.40
C LYS A 66 -5.75 7.92 12.15
N ILE A 67 -4.44 7.79 12.02
CA ILE A 67 -3.80 6.88 11.06
C ILE A 67 -3.72 5.50 11.72
N TRP A 68 -4.30 4.49 11.09
CA TRP A 68 -4.32 3.10 11.55
C TRP A 68 -3.47 2.21 10.65
N ILE A 69 -3.01 1.08 11.18
CA ILE A 69 -2.34 0.03 10.38
C ILE A 69 -3.35 -0.66 9.48
N GLU A 70 -3.01 -0.88 8.21
CA GLU A 70 -3.94 -1.39 7.19
C GLU A 70 -3.38 -2.61 6.47
N ALA A 71 -4.22 -3.33 5.72
CA ALA A 71 -3.86 -4.40 4.79
C ALA A 71 -2.83 -5.39 5.37
N GLY A 72 -1.65 -5.53 4.75
CA GLY A 72 -0.62 -6.47 5.18
C GLY A 72 -0.11 -6.19 6.59
N THR A 73 0.03 -4.91 6.95
CA THR A 73 0.47 -4.48 8.29
C THR A 73 -0.55 -4.89 9.36
N LEU A 74 -1.84 -4.65 9.12
CA LEU A 74 -2.91 -5.06 10.04
C LEU A 74 -3.00 -6.59 10.15
N LEU A 75 -2.90 -7.28 9.01
CA LEU A 75 -2.92 -8.74 8.97
C LEU A 75 -1.77 -9.34 9.79
N GLY A 76 -0.56 -8.80 9.65
CA GLY A 76 0.59 -9.23 10.44
C GLY A 76 0.40 -9.00 11.93
N TYR A 77 -0.08 -7.81 12.30
CA TYR A 77 -0.39 -7.48 13.70
C TYR A 77 -1.40 -8.48 14.30
N GLU A 78 -2.54 -8.71 13.64
CA GLU A 78 -3.60 -9.58 14.16
C GLU A 78 -3.20 -11.07 14.14
N ARG A 79 -2.46 -11.53 13.12
CA ARG A 79 -2.12 -12.95 12.96
C ARG A 79 -0.88 -13.37 13.74
N GLU A 80 0.15 -12.53 13.75
CA GLU A 80 1.50 -12.90 14.21
C GLU A 80 2.01 -11.96 15.31
N GLY A 81 1.30 -10.87 15.62
CA GLY A 81 1.80 -9.83 16.53
C GLY A 81 3.06 -9.13 16.01
N ALA A 82 3.31 -9.24 14.70
CA ALA A 82 4.54 -8.82 14.03
C ALA A 82 4.24 -8.42 12.59
N ILE A 83 5.18 -7.73 11.92
CA ILE A 83 5.10 -7.57 10.46
C ILE A 83 5.32 -8.94 9.81
N LEU A 84 4.59 -9.25 8.74
CA LEU A 84 4.71 -10.55 8.09
C LEU A 84 6.12 -10.72 7.53
N ALA A 85 6.71 -11.90 7.73
CA ALA A 85 8.10 -12.15 7.34
C ALA A 85 8.39 -11.97 5.84
N HIS A 86 7.35 -11.94 5.00
CA HIS A 86 7.45 -11.75 3.56
C HIS A 86 7.10 -10.34 3.08
N ASP A 87 6.62 -9.45 3.96
CA ASP A 87 6.27 -8.07 3.60
C ASP A 87 7.51 -7.27 3.18
N ILE A 88 7.29 -6.27 2.32
CA ILE A 88 8.36 -5.45 1.73
C ILE A 88 8.06 -3.94 1.80
N ASP A 89 6.98 -3.58 2.47
CA ASP A 89 6.38 -2.25 2.60
C ASP A 89 5.54 -2.20 3.88
N MET A 90 4.94 -1.03 4.14
CA MET A 90 3.95 -0.87 5.20
C MET A 90 2.74 -0.12 4.68
N ASP A 91 1.56 -0.70 4.92
CA ASP A 91 0.28 -0.12 4.61
C ASP A 91 -0.36 0.50 5.85
N PHE A 92 -0.90 1.69 5.67
CA PHE A 92 -1.67 2.44 6.64
C PHE A 92 -2.93 2.99 5.98
N ALA A 93 -3.84 3.47 6.80
CA ALA A 93 -5.02 4.17 6.32
C ALA A 93 -5.47 5.27 7.26
N MET A 94 -6.25 6.19 6.71
CA MET A 94 -6.94 7.23 7.46
C MET A 94 -8.29 7.53 6.80
N MET A 95 -9.19 8.18 7.54
CA MET A 95 -10.39 8.75 6.92
C MET A 95 -9.97 9.86 5.95
N SER A 96 -10.69 10.01 4.85
CA SER A 96 -10.47 11.06 3.87
C SER A 96 -10.45 12.43 4.58
N PRO A 97 -9.45 13.27 4.28
CA PRO A 97 -9.36 14.61 4.83
C PRO A 97 -10.55 15.44 4.37
N LYS A 98 -10.98 16.42 5.20
CA LYS A 98 -12.13 17.29 4.91
C LYS A 98 -11.89 18.16 3.69
N ASP A 99 -10.64 18.53 3.45
CA ASP A 99 -10.19 19.31 2.32
C ASP A 99 -8.71 19.05 1.98
N SER A 100 -8.21 19.71 0.93
CA SER A 100 -6.81 19.58 0.49
C SER A 100 -5.80 20.11 1.51
N ASN A 101 -6.16 21.11 2.33
CA ASN A 101 -5.24 21.72 3.29
C ASN A 101 -4.92 20.75 4.44
N GLU A 102 -5.92 19.97 4.87
CA GLU A 102 -5.72 18.94 5.89
C GLU A 102 -4.75 17.86 5.39
N LEU A 103 -4.90 17.40 4.14
CA LEU A 103 -3.96 16.45 3.53
C LEU A 103 -2.55 17.03 3.39
N GLU A 104 -2.45 18.27 2.91
CA GLU A 104 -1.17 18.96 2.74
C GLU A 104 -0.45 19.17 4.07
N THR A 105 -1.19 19.43 5.15
CA THR A 105 -0.63 19.55 6.51
C THR A 105 0.03 18.24 6.96
N ILE A 106 -0.62 17.09 6.72
CA ILE A 106 -0.05 15.78 7.04
C ILE A 106 1.18 15.50 6.18
N ILE A 107 1.10 15.76 4.88
CA ILE A 107 2.23 15.58 3.94
C ILE A 107 3.43 16.43 4.37
N GLU A 108 3.22 17.71 4.72
CA GLU A 108 4.29 18.62 5.17
C GLU A 108 4.88 18.18 6.53
N PHE A 109 4.04 17.69 7.43
CA PHE A 109 4.50 17.16 8.71
C PHE A 109 5.43 15.95 8.50
N LEU A 110 5.03 15.01 7.63
CA LEU A 110 5.81 13.82 7.29
C LEU A 110 7.07 14.17 6.49
N SER A 111 7.03 15.17 5.61
CA SER A 111 8.20 15.57 4.83
C SER A 111 9.36 16.09 5.67
N LYS A 112 9.08 16.57 6.89
CA LYS A 112 10.08 16.98 7.88
C LYS A 112 10.68 15.79 8.65
N ARG A 113 10.22 14.56 8.38
CA ARG A 113 10.48 13.32 9.13
C ARG A 113 10.96 12.18 8.22
N ASN A 114 11.75 12.49 7.20
CA ASN A 114 12.32 11.53 6.21
C ASN A 114 11.32 10.85 5.27
N PHE A 115 10.04 11.21 5.30
CA PHE A 115 9.11 10.76 4.27
C PHE A 115 9.25 11.62 3.01
N VAL A 116 9.41 10.98 1.87
CA VAL A 116 9.42 11.64 0.56
C VAL A 116 8.21 11.19 -0.23
N LEU A 117 7.24 12.08 -0.43
CA LEU A 117 6.05 11.81 -1.23
C LEU A 117 6.47 11.48 -2.67
N ASN A 118 6.01 10.34 -3.20
CA ASN A 118 6.39 9.89 -4.54
C ASN A 118 5.19 9.51 -5.44
N ARG A 119 3.99 9.32 -4.86
CA ARG A 119 2.79 8.96 -5.60
C ARG A 119 1.52 9.49 -4.95
N LYS A 120 0.56 9.88 -5.78
CA LYS A 120 -0.86 10.00 -5.43
C LYS A 120 -1.70 9.20 -6.42
N LEU A 121 -2.64 8.42 -5.91
CA LEU A 121 -3.69 7.78 -6.69
C LEU A 121 -4.98 8.56 -6.48
N ILE A 122 -5.61 8.98 -7.57
CA ILE A 122 -6.74 9.90 -7.56
C ILE A 122 -7.89 9.27 -8.34
N TYR A 123 -9.09 9.25 -7.78
CA TYR A 123 -10.32 8.82 -8.45
C TYR A 123 -11.35 9.94 -8.35
N GLN A 124 -11.98 10.32 -9.46
CA GLN A 124 -12.99 11.41 -9.50
C GLN A 124 -12.52 12.69 -8.79
N ASN A 125 -11.28 13.12 -9.04
CA ASN A 125 -10.62 14.28 -8.43
C ASN A 125 -10.41 14.20 -6.90
N GLN A 126 -10.61 13.03 -6.28
CA GLN A 126 -10.31 12.80 -4.86
C GLN A 126 -9.09 11.88 -4.73
N VAL A 127 -8.16 12.24 -3.85
CA VAL A 127 -7.03 11.36 -3.52
C VAL A 127 -7.57 10.14 -2.79
N LYS A 128 -7.19 8.94 -3.23
CA LYS A 128 -7.57 7.65 -2.61
C LYS A 128 -6.39 6.94 -1.98
N GLU A 129 -5.17 7.24 -2.40
CA GLU A 129 -3.94 6.73 -1.80
C GLU A 129 -2.82 7.75 -1.98
N ILE A 130 -1.98 7.89 -0.95
CA ILE A 130 -0.68 8.58 -1.05
C ILE A 130 0.45 7.63 -0.66
N SER A 131 1.56 7.74 -1.37
CA SER A 131 2.73 6.88 -1.12
C SER A 131 3.97 7.70 -0.85
N PHE A 132 4.69 7.28 0.17
CA PHE A 132 5.96 7.85 0.56
C PHE A 132 7.09 6.83 0.37
N SER A 133 8.28 7.37 0.15
CA SER A 133 9.53 6.66 0.39
C SER A 133 10.07 7.11 1.74
N TYR A 134 10.17 6.19 2.70
CA TYR A 134 10.86 6.41 3.98
C TYR A 134 12.19 5.66 3.95
N ASN A 135 13.31 6.37 3.86
CA ASN A 135 14.64 5.76 3.69
C ASN A 135 14.73 4.72 2.54
N GLY A 136 13.87 4.84 1.53
CA GLY A 136 13.77 3.91 0.38
C GLY A 136 12.73 2.80 0.53
N LEU A 137 12.11 2.64 1.71
CA LEU A 137 10.97 1.76 1.95
C LEU A 137 9.68 2.42 1.46
N ASN A 138 8.79 1.66 0.81
CA ASN A 138 7.47 2.15 0.41
C ASN A 138 6.53 2.15 1.63
N VAL A 139 5.84 3.27 1.84
CA VAL A 139 4.82 3.42 2.87
C VAL A 139 3.58 4.03 2.23
N ASP A 140 2.49 3.28 2.22
CA ASP A 140 1.23 3.68 1.59
C ASP A 140 0.21 4.09 2.65
N ILE A 141 -0.54 5.17 2.39
CA ILE A 141 -1.68 5.61 3.20
C ILE A 141 -2.92 5.63 2.32
N ILE A 142 -3.84 4.71 2.59
CA ILE A 142 -5.13 4.60 1.90
C ILE A 142 -6.13 5.53 2.56
N LEU A 143 -6.86 6.32 1.75
CA LEU A 143 -7.87 7.27 2.21
C LEU A 143 -9.26 6.67 2.03
N PHE A 144 -10.00 6.59 3.13
CA PHE A 144 -11.34 6.00 3.17
C PHE A 144 -12.43 7.04 3.43
N ASP A 145 -13.55 6.90 2.73
CA ASP A 145 -14.77 7.65 2.97
C ASP A 145 -15.73 6.84 3.85
N ARG A 146 -16.48 7.54 4.71
CA ARG A 146 -17.53 6.93 5.54
C ARG A 146 -18.79 6.71 4.67
N VAL A 147 -19.27 5.47 4.58
CA VAL A 147 -20.53 5.14 3.89
C VAL A 147 -21.69 5.22 4.88
N ASP A 148 -21.54 4.56 6.03
CA ASP A 148 -22.45 4.62 7.17
C ASP A 148 -21.68 4.37 8.48
N ASP A 149 -22.36 4.37 9.62
CA ASP A 149 -21.75 4.23 10.95
C ASP A 149 -20.78 3.04 11.08
N ASN A 150 -20.97 1.96 10.31
CA ASN A 150 -20.20 0.73 10.40
C ASN A 150 -19.45 0.36 9.11
N VAL A 151 -19.51 1.20 8.06
CA VAL A 151 -18.91 0.89 6.75
C VAL A 151 -18.05 2.05 6.25
N ILE A 152 -16.85 1.72 5.80
CA ILE A 152 -15.97 2.62 5.06
C ILE A 152 -15.76 2.11 3.63
N SER A 153 -15.41 3.01 2.72
CA SER A 153 -15.12 2.65 1.34
C SER A 153 -13.99 3.45 0.74
N THR A 154 -13.38 2.91 -0.31
CA THR A 154 -12.42 3.64 -1.13
C THR A 154 -12.36 3.05 -2.54
N THR A 155 -11.50 3.60 -3.38
CA THR A 155 -11.23 3.08 -4.72
C THR A 155 -9.76 2.76 -4.85
N MET A 156 -9.45 1.47 -4.96
CA MET A 156 -8.10 1.02 -5.30
C MET A 156 -7.86 1.28 -6.79
N ILE A 157 -6.67 1.80 -7.11
CA ILE A 157 -6.25 2.07 -8.47
C ILE A 157 -5.05 1.20 -8.80
N TRP A 158 -5.22 0.30 -9.75
CA TRP A 158 -4.10 -0.44 -10.33
C TRP A 158 -3.61 0.25 -11.60
N TYR A 159 -2.30 0.20 -11.82
CA TYR A 159 -1.71 0.68 -13.05
C TYR A 159 -0.45 -0.12 -13.41
N GLY A 160 -0.24 -0.30 -14.70
CA GLY A 160 1.04 -0.72 -15.27
C GLY A 160 1.99 0.45 -15.47
N MET A 161 3.28 0.14 -15.65
CA MET A 161 4.29 1.12 -16.02
C MET A 161 4.84 0.78 -17.39
N ASN A 162 4.87 1.78 -18.28
CA ASN A 162 5.54 1.63 -19.56
C ASN A 162 7.07 1.83 -19.40
N ALA A 163 7.78 1.62 -20.50
CA ALA A 163 9.23 1.65 -20.52
C ALA A 163 9.85 3.05 -20.27
N LEU A 164 9.04 4.12 -20.30
CA LEU A 164 9.42 5.49 -19.97
C LEU A 164 9.02 5.89 -18.54
N ASN A 165 8.70 4.91 -17.68
CA ASN A 165 8.17 5.12 -16.33
C ASN A 165 6.92 6.00 -16.31
N LYS A 166 6.04 5.85 -17.30
CA LYS A 166 4.71 6.48 -17.28
C LYS A 166 3.63 5.45 -16.94
N PRO A 167 2.64 5.81 -16.10
CA PRO A 167 1.47 4.99 -15.84
C PRO A 167 0.72 4.67 -17.13
N VAL A 168 0.29 3.41 -17.28
CA VAL A 168 -0.52 2.87 -18.38
C VAL A 168 -1.46 1.79 -17.84
N ASN A 169 -2.49 1.41 -18.61
CA ASN A 169 -3.46 0.39 -18.19
C ASN A 169 -4.04 0.67 -16.79
N VAL A 170 -4.53 1.90 -16.59
CA VAL A 170 -5.10 2.31 -15.32
C VAL A 170 -6.48 1.66 -15.17
N GLU A 171 -6.65 0.93 -14.07
CA GLU A 171 -7.88 0.25 -13.68
C GLU A 171 -8.27 0.73 -12.28
N ALA A 172 -9.56 0.79 -12.00
CA ALA A 172 -10.09 1.26 -10.72
C ALA A 172 -11.12 0.27 -10.18
N PHE A 173 -11.10 0.06 -8.86
CA PHE A 173 -11.96 -0.90 -8.17
C PHE A 173 -12.46 -0.30 -6.87
N TYR A 174 -13.77 -0.14 -6.77
CA TYR A 174 -14.45 0.26 -5.54
C TYR A 174 -14.52 -0.93 -4.59
N TYR A 175 -14.32 -0.68 -3.29
CA TYR A 175 -14.58 -1.68 -2.27
C TYR A 175 -15.00 -1.03 -0.95
N GLU A 176 -15.71 -1.82 -0.14
CA GLU A 176 -16.19 -1.45 1.18
C GLU A 176 -15.61 -2.40 2.22
N LEU A 177 -15.40 -1.90 3.44
CA LEU A 177 -14.96 -2.68 4.59
C LEU A 177 -15.82 -2.36 5.82
N PRO A 178 -16.18 -3.37 6.64
CA PRO A 178 -16.90 -3.15 7.87
C PRO A 178 -15.94 -2.55 8.92
N MET A 179 -16.15 -1.30 9.31
CA MET A 179 -15.36 -0.63 10.34
C MET A 179 -16.27 0.26 11.20
N GLU A 180 -16.44 -0.12 12.47
CA GLU A 180 -17.28 0.62 13.42
C GLU A 180 -16.51 1.81 14.03
N ASP A 181 -15.37 1.53 14.66
CA ASP A 181 -14.49 2.54 15.24
C ASP A 181 -13.04 2.01 15.24
N LEU A 182 -12.13 2.84 15.72
CA LEU A 182 -10.72 2.57 15.89
C LEU A 182 -10.37 2.50 17.37
N LYS A 183 -9.70 1.42 17.78
CA LYS A 183 -9.08 1.28 19.10
C LYS A 183 -7.59 1.62 19.02
N GLU A 184 -7.07 2.30 20.04
CA GLU A 184 -5.62 2.45 20.21
C GLU A 184 -5.01 1.09 20.57
N VAL A 185 -3.92 0.73 19.89
CA VAL A 185 -3.15 -0.49 20.11
C VAL A 185 -1.67 -0.17 20.20
N THR A 186 -0.91 -1.05 20.84
CA THR A 186 0.56 -1.00 20.82
C THR A 186 1.08 -1.99 19.82
N PHE A 187 1.86 -1.51 18.84
CA PHE A 187 2.54 -2.35 17.87
C PHE A 187 3.99 -1.90 17.73
N MET A 188 4.93 -2.84 17.88
CA MET A 188 6.38 -2.56 17.88
C MET A 188 6.75 -1.36 18.78
N GLU A 189 6.25 -1.33 20.02
CA GLU A 189 6.53 -0.26 21.01
C GLU A 189 6.02 1.16 20.63
N ALA A 190 5.24 1.29 19.57
CA ALA A 190 4.57 2.52 19.16
C ALA A 190 3.06 2.41 19.39
N LYS A 191 2.42 3.54 19.69
CA LYS A 191 0.95 3.62 19.75
C LYS A 191 0.40 3.89 18.36
N THR A 192 -0.52 3.05 17.91
CA THR A 192 -1.22 3.18 16.64
C THR A 192 -2.70 2.83 16.81
N TYR A 193 -3.45 2.81 15.73
CA TYR A 193 -4.86 2.41 15.71
C TYR A 193 -5.06 1.15 14.89
N ALA A 194 -6.11 0.40 15.22
CA ALA A 194 -6.65 -0.69 14.42
C ALA A 194 -8.19 -0.68 14.53
N PRO A 195 -8.93 -1.25 13.56
CA PRO A 195 -10.37 -1.43 13.67
C PRO A 195 -10.75 -2.15 14.97
N THR A 196 -11.80 -1.70 15.66
CA THR A 196 -12.32 -2.39 16.86
C THR A 196 -12.73 -3.82 16.55
N ASN A 197 -13.30 -4.03 15.35
CA ASN A 197 -13.77 -5.27 14.77
C ASN A 197 -12.76 -5.89 13.77
N ALA A 198 -11.45 -5.84 14.07
CA ALA A 198 -10.37 -6.27 13.16
C ALA A 198 -10.54 -7.68 12.55
N VAL A 199 -11.15 -8.63 13.27
CA VAL A 199 -11.44 -9.98 12.75
C VAL A 199 -12.43 -9.92 11.58
N ASP A 200 -13.57 -9.26 11.76
CA ASP A 200 -14.58 -9.14 10.70
C ASP A 200 -14.08 -8.26 9.55
N TYR A 201 -13.31 -7.22 9.89
CA TYR A 201 -12.61 -6.37 8.92
C TYR A 201 -11.69 -7.20 8.01
N LEU A 202 -10.78 -7.99 8.59
CA LEU A 202 -9.83 -8.82 7.83
C LEU A 202 -10.49 -9.98 7.10
N LYS A 203 -11.57 -10.55 7.63
CA LYS A 203 -12.37 -11.56 6.92
C LYS A 203 -13.06 -10.99 5.69
N ALA A 204 -13.63 -9.79 5.82
CA ALA A 204 -14.19 -9.08 4.68
C ALA A 204 -13.08 -8.79 3.65
N TYR A 205 -11.91 -8.36 4.13
CA TYR A 205 -10.82 -7.99 3.23
C TYR A 205 -10.18 -9.21 2.54
N TYR A 206 -9.79 -10.25 3.26
CA TYR A 206 -8.97 -11.35 2.72
C TYR A 206 -9.72 -12.68 2.55
N GLY A 207 -10.94 -12.79 3.07
CA GLY A 207 -11.73 -14.03 3.12
C GLY A 207 -11.70 -14.71 4.48
N GLU A 208 -12.58 -15.71 4.67
CA GLU A 208 -12.72 -16.46 5.93
C GLU A 208 -11.43 -17.18 6.37
N ASP A 209 -10.56 -17.51 5.41
CA ASP A 209 -9.30 -18.20 5.62
C ASP A 209 -8.08 -17.27 5.76
N TYR A 210 -8.28 -15.98 6.06
CA TYR A 210 -7.18 -14.98 6.16
C TYR A 210 -6.05 -15.34 7.14
N LEU A 211 -6.33 -16.19 8.14
CA LEU A 211 -5.34 -16.71 9.09
C LEU A 211 -4.46 -17.81 8.50
N ILE A 212 -4.84 -18.40 7.36
CA ILE A 212 -4.06 -19.41 6.64
C ILE A 212 -3.20 -18.66 5.61
N PRO A 213 -1.85 -18.72 5.71
CA PRO A 213 -1.00 -18.07 4.73
C PRO A 213 -1.29 -18.54 3.30
N ASN A 214 -1.62 -17.60 2.41
CA ASN A 214 -1.87 -17.86 1.00
C ASN A 214 -0.77 -17.23 0.13
N THR A 215 0.22 -18.03 -0.25
CA THR A 215 1.34 -17.55 -1.10
C THR A 215 0.93 -17.29 -2.56
N ASN A 216 -0.30 -17.65 -2.95
CA ASN A 216 -0.84 -17.45 -4.29
C ASN A 216 -2.01 -16.44 -4.27
N TYR A 217 -2.10 -15.59 -3.24
CA TYR A 217 -3.15 -14.58 -3.15
C TYR A 217 -3.09 -13.64 -4.37
N ASP A 218 -4.20 -13.56 -5.10
CA ASP A 218 -4.39 -12.65 -6.21
C ASP A 218 -5.59 -11.76 -5.91
N TRP A 219 -5.32 -10.52 -5.53
CA TRP A 219 -6.35 -9.54 -5.18
C TRP A 219 -7.36 -9.34 -6.31
N ARG A 220 -7.00 -9.58 -7.59
CA ARG A 220 -7.92 -9.45 -8.73
C ARG A 220 -9.06 -10.46 -8.69
N GLN A 221 -8.87 -11.58 -7.98
CA GLN A 221 -9.88 -12.61 -7.82
C GLN A 221 -10.74 -12.37 -6.58
N ASN A 222 -10.36 -11.38 -5.75
CA ASN A 222 -11.11 -11.03 -4.57
C ASN A 222 -12.35 -10.22 -4.94
N LYS A 223 -13.51 -10.74 -4.53
CA LYS A 223 -14.83 -10.23 -4.93
C LYS A 223 -15.20 -8.90 -4.27
N ILE A 224 -14.46 -8.45 -3.24
CA ILE A 224 -14.70 -7.12 -2.66
C ILE A 224 -14.44 -6.00 -3.65
N TYR A 225 -13.51 -6.22 -4.59
CA TYR A 225 -13.11 -5.23 -5.57
C TYR A 225 -14.09 -5.22 -6.74
N VAL A 226 -14.98 -4.25 -6.74
CA VAL A 226 -15.97 -4.02 -7.78
C VAL A 226 -15.37 -3.08 -8.84
N PRO A 227 -15.21 -3.50 -10.11
CA PRO A 227 -14.65 -2.64 -11.14
C PRO A 227 -15.49 -1.38 -11.37
N VAL A 228 -14.82 -0.23 -11.49
CA VAL A 228 -15.41 1.07 -11.84
C VAL A 228 -14.66 1.69 -13.04
N ASP A 229 -15.11 2.84 -13.57
CA ASP A 229 -14.50 3.43 -14.77
C ASP A 229 -13.09 3.96 -14.49
N GLY A 230 -12.08 3.21 -14.91
CA GLY A 230 -10.67 3.59 -14.79
C GLY A 230 -10.30 4.90 -15.50
N LYS A 231 -11.14 5.45 -16.40
CA LYS A 231 -10.91 6.78 -17.00
C LYS A 231 -11.04 7.91 -16.00
N GLU A 232 -11.74 7.69 -14.90
CA GLU A 232 -11.85 8.66 -13.81
C GLU A 232 -10.68 8.57 -12.83
N ALA A 233 -9.78 7.59 -13.03
CA ALA A 233 -8.57 7.42 -12.24
C ALA A 233 -7.36 8.14 -12.86
N LYS A 234 -6.55 8.73 -12.00
CA LYS A 234 -5.30 9.40 -12.35
C LYS A 234 -4.19 8.94 -11.41
N VAL A 235 -3.02 8.68 -11.98
CA VAL A 235 -1.80 8.35 -11.25
C VAL A 235 -0.85 9.52 -11.38
N GLU A 236 -0.51 10.14 -10.26
CA GLU A 236 0.47 11.22 -10.18
C GLU A 236 1.75 10.67 -9.57
N LEU A 237 2.82 10.62 -10.35
CA LEU A 237 4.17 10.30 -9.87
C LEU A 237 4.91 11.62 -9.61
N ILE A 238 5.57 11.71 -8.46
CA ILE A 238 6.22 12.93 -7.94
C ILE A 238 7.74 12.75 -7.92
#